data_AF-Q2NGC1-F1
#
_entry.id   AF-Q2NGC1-F1
#
_cell.length_a   1.000
_cell.length_b   1.000
_cell.length_c   1.000
_cell.angle_alpha   90.00
_cell.angle_beta   90.00
_cell.angle_gamma   90.00
#
_symmetry.space_group_name_H-M   'P 1'
#
loop_
_entity.id
_entity.type
_entity.pdbx_description
1 polymer ?
#
loop_
_entity_poly.entity_id
_entity_poly.type
_entity_poly.pdbx_seq_one_letter_code
_entity_poly.pdbx_strand_id
1 'polypeptide(L)'
;MNSLLLYQTKREDLIGKKILKVSEKYYIVDPGFYYLFNDENKRDLGYLLENIVYLELRRHGYKVTIGKLYDIEVDFVCKKPGKTTYIQVAQSIMDPNTRDREITFLSIISLHPLLFI
;
A
#
# COMPACT_ATOMS: atom_id res chain seq x y z
N MET A 1 23.20 12.59 -1.27
CA MET A 1 22.09 12.13 -2.13
C MET A 1 22.22 10.63 -2.28
N ASN A 2 21.20 9.87 -1.89
CA ASN A 2 21.17 8.43 -2.16
C ASN A 2 20.35 8.22 -3.43
N SER A 3 20.98 7.74 -4.51
CA SER A 3 20.27 7.30 -5.71
C SER A 3 19.77 5.88 -5.48
N LEU A 4 18.45 5.70 -5.38
CA LEU A 4 17.80 4.41 -5.21
C LEU A 4 17.00 4.10 -6.47
N LEU A 5 17.04 2.85 -6.94
CA LEU A 5 16.17 2.35 -8.01
C LEU A 5 14.85 1.80 -7.45
N LEU A 6 14.89 1.31 -6.20
CA LEU A 6 13.76 0.73 -5.50
C LEU A 6 13.72 1.24 -4.06
N TYR A 7 12.52 1.33 -3.52
CA TYR A 7 12.25 1.58 -2.13
C TYR A 7 11.76 0.32 -1.44
N GLN A 8 12.55 -0.16 -0.49
CA GLN A 8 12.20 -1.26 0.40
C GLN A 8 11.21 -0.77 1.47
N THR A 9 10.12 -1.50 1.64
CA THR A 9 9.07 -1.25 2.62
C THR A 9 8.86 -2.48 3.48
N LYS A 10 8.90 -2.30 4.80
CA LYS A 10 8.72 -3.39 5.76
C LYS A 10 7.25 -3.65 6.02
N ARG A 11 6.94 -4.89 6.39
CA ARG A 11 5.64 -5.29 6.92
C ARG A 11 5.57 -5.08 8.43
N GLU A 12 4.40 -4.72 8.93
CA GLU A 12 4.09 -4.54 10.35
C GLU A 12 2.90 -5.42 10.72
N ASP A 13 3.08 -6.25 11.75
CA ASP A 13 1.99 -6.98 12.39
C ASP A 13 1.16 -6.01 13.23
N LEU A 14 -0.10 -5.80 12.83
CA LEU A 14 -1.00 -4.82 13.44
C LEU A 14 -1.47 -5.25 14.83
N ILE A 15 -1.54 -6.56 15.10
CA ILE A 15 -1.96 -7.10 16.40
C ILE A 15 -0.78 -7.11 17.35
N GLY A 16 0.33 -7.70 16.91
CA GLY A 16 1.57 -7.78 17.69
C GLY A 16 2.33 -6.47 17.79
N LYS A 17 1.91 -5.42 17.06
CA LYS A 17 2.51 -4.07 17.00
C LYS A 17 4.02 -4.10 16.78
N LYS A 18 4.47 -4.97 15.86
CA LYS A 18 5.89 -5.20 15.59
C LYS A 18 6.19 -5.21 14.10
N ILE A 19 7.38 -4.72 13.75
CA ILE A 19 7.90 -4.84 12.39
C ILE A 19 8.32 -6.30 12.15
N LEU A 20 7.81 -6.88 11.07
CA LEU A 20 8.17 -8.22 10.63
C LEU A 20 9.56 -8.20 9.97
N LYS A 21 10.37 -9.20 10.28
CA LYS A 21 11.77 -9.31 9.80
C LYS A 21 11.89 -9.95 8.42
N VAL A 22 10.81 -10.51 7.88
CA VAL A 22 10.82 -11.32 6.65
C VAL A 22 9.73 -10.82 5.72
N SER A 23 9.95 -10.95 4.41
CA SER A 23 9.05 -10.54 3.34
C SER A 23 8.86 -9.02 3.29
N GLU A 24 9.75 -8.35 2.58
CA GLU A 24 9.65 -6.91 2.30
C GLU A 24 9.01 -6.69 0.92
N LYS A 25 8.32 -5.56 0.77
CA LYS A 25 7.74 -5.12 -0.50
C LYS A 25 8.62 -4.03 -1.10
N TYR A 26 8.73 -4.00 -2.43
CA TYR A 26 9.58 -3.06 -3.13
C TYR A 26 8.76 -2.21 -4.08
N TYR A 27 9.01 -0.91 -4.06
CA TYR A 27 8.34 0.08 -4.89
C TYR A 27 9.34 0.79 -5.79
N ILE A 28 8.98 0.98 -7.05
CA ILE A 28 9.85 1.60 -8.06
C ILE A 28 9.81 3.11 -7.86
N VAL A 29 10.98 3.75 -7.91
CA VAL A 29 11.13 5.19 -7.64
C VAL A 29 10.56 6.05 -8.78
N ASP A 30 10.59 5.53 -10.01
CA ASP A 30 9.99 6.15 -11.18
C ASP A 30 9.06 5.16 -11.90
N PRO A 31 7.72 5.39 -11.87
CA PRO A 31 6.75 4.58 -12.60
C PRO A 31 6.98 4.55 -14.12
N GLY A 32 7.73 5.49 -14.70
CA GLY A 32 8.13 5.46 -16.11
C GLY A 32 8.88 4.18 -16.49
N PHE A 33 9.64 3.60 -15.56
CA PHE A 33 10.28 2.30 -15.75
C PHE A 33 9.27 1.16 -15.88
N TYR A 34 8.14 1.23 -15.17
CA TYR A 34 7.08 0.22 -15.26
C TYR A 34 6.56 0.07 -16.70
N TYR A 35 6.40 1.19 -17.40
CA TYR A 35 5.96 1.20 -18.80
C TYR A 35 7.04 0.72 -19.79
N LEU A 36 8.31 0.90 -19.46
CA LEU A 36 9.44 0.45 -20.29
C LEU A 36 9.67 -1.06 -20.21
N PHE A 37 9.40 -1.68 -19.05
CA PHE A 37 9.68 -3.11 -18.82
C PHE A 37 8.48 -4.03 -19.04
N ASN A 38 7.25 -3.51 -19.10
CA ASN A 38 6.04 -4.33 -19.20
C ASN A 38 5.30 -4.12 -20.53
N ASP A 39 5.02 -5.24 -21.22
CA ASP A 39 4.12 -5.30 -22.38
C ASP A 39 2.74 -4.72 -22.05
N GLU A 40 2.13 -4.03 -23.01
CA GLU A 40 0.85 -3.33 -22.82
C GLU A 40 -0.28 -4.24 -22.32
N ASN A 41 -0.26 -5.51 -22.71
CA ASN A 41 -1.27 -6.51 -22.35
C ASN A 41 -1.06 -7.20 -20.98
N LYS A 42 0.02 -6.85 -20.25
CA LYS A 42 0.35 -7.42 -18.92
C LYS A 42 0.43 -6.38 -17.81
N ARG A 43 -0.09 -5.16 -18.05
CA ARG A 43 -0.06 -4.07 -17.07
C ARG A 43 -1.06 -4.35 -15.95
N ASP A 44 -0.54 -4.72 -14.80
CA ASP A 44 -1.27 -4.71 -13.53
C ASP A 44 -1.40 -3.27 -13.02
N LEU A 45 -2.51 -2.64 -13.41
CA LEU A 45 -2.84 -1.26 -13.05
C LEU A 45 -3.05 -1.09 -11.53
N GLY A 46 -3.43 -2.15 -10.81
CA GLY A 46 -3.54 -2.15 -9.36
C GLY A 46 -2.18 -1.92 -8.71
N TYR A 47 -1.16 -2.70 -9.08
CA TYR A 47 0.21 -2.48 -8.57
C TYR A 47 0.78 -1.12 -8.96
N LEU A 48 0.48 -0.63 -10.17
CA LEU A 48 0.93 0.70 -10.59
C LEU A 48 0.33 1.80 -9.72
N LEU A 49 -0.98 1.76 -9.47
CA LEU A 49 -1.67 2.70 -8.60
C LEU A 49 -1.12 2.63 -7.17
N GLU A 50 -0.95 1.41 -6.65
CA GLU A 50 -0.34 1.17 -5.34
C GLU A 50 1.05 1.82 -5.23
N ASN A 51 1.88 1.68 -6.27
CA ASN A 51 3.21 2.29 -6.33
C ASN A 51 3.15 3.83 -6.35
N ILE A 52 2.23 4.41 -7.11
CA ILE A 52 2.04 5.86 -7.15
C ILE A 52 1.61 6.39 -5.78
N VAL A 53 0.62 5.75 -5.15
CA VAL A 53 0.15 6.12 -3.80
C VAL A 53 1.28 6.03 -2.79
N TYR A 54 2.08 4.97 -2.83
CA TYR A 54 3.25 4.81 -1.96
C TYR A 54 4.23 5.99 -2.10
N LEU A 55 4.58 6.36 -3.34
CA LEU A 55 5.50 7.47 -3.60
C LEU A 55 4.94 8.80 -3.06
N GLU A 56 3.65 9.07 -3.27
CA GLU A 56 3.01 10.28 -2.77
C GLU A 56 2.98 10.34 -1.24
N LEU A 57 2.68 9.23 -0.56
CA LEU A 57 2.72 9.17 0.90
C LEU A 57 4.12 9.47 1.44
N ARG A 58 5.16 8.94 0.80
CA ARG A 58 6.54 9.25 1.17
C ARG A 58 6.91 10.70 0.90
N ARG A 59 6.51 11.27 -0.23
CA ARG A 59 6.72 12.69 -0.55
C ARG A 59 6.06 13.60 0.49
N HIS A 60 4.91 13.19 1.03
CA HIS A 60 4.21 13.90 2.11
C HIS A 60 4.81 13.65 3.51
N GLY A 61 5.96 12.96 3.61
CA GLY A 61 6.69 12.75 4.85
C GLY A 61 6.10 11.70 5.78
N TYR A 62 5.25 10.81 5.27
CA TYR A 62 4.79 9.66 6.07
C TYR A 62 5.88 8.61 6.19
N LYS A 63 5.98 7.99 7.37
CA LYS A 63 6.65 6.70 7.51
C LYS A 63 5.65 5.62 7.12
N VAL A 64 5.92 4.94 6.00
CA VAL A 64 5.01 3.97 5.39
C VAL A 64 5.51 2.54 5.64
N THR A 65 4.62 1.67 6.07
CA THR A 65 4.82 0.21 6.17
C THR A 65 3.61 -0.50 5.60
N ILE A 66 3.74 -1.77 5.27
CA ILE A 66 2.61 -2.61 4.87
C ILE A 66 2.00 -3.24 6.12
N GLY A 67 0.68 -3.19 6.30
CA GLY A 67 0.02 -3.77 7.47
C GLY A 67 -0.29 -5.25 7.26
N LYS A 68 -0.12 -6.08 8.29
CA LYS A 68 -0.56 -7.47 8.29
C LYS A 68 -1.47 -7.74 9.48
N LEU A 69 -2.68 -8.20 9.19
CA LEU A 69 -3.70 -8.59 10.16
C LEU A 69 -4.07 -10.05 9.92
N TYR A 70 -3.54 -10.97 10.73
CA TYR A 70 -3.59 -12.41 10.45
C TYR A 70 -3.05 -12.72 9.04
N ASP A 71 -3.90 -13.23 8.15
CA ASP A 71 -3.57 -13.54 6.75
C ASP A 71 -3.95 -12.43 5.77
N ILE A 72 -4.48 -11.31 6.27
CA ILE A 72 -4.92 -10.19 5.45
C ILE A 72 -3.88 -9.08 5.46
N GLU A 73 -3.57 -8.53 4.29
CA GLU A 73 -2.64 -7.41 4.10
C GLU A 73 -3.44 -6.10 3.98
N VAL A 74 -3.03 -5.07 4.71
CA VAL A 74 -3.43 -3.67 4.50
C VAL A 74 -2.32 -3.03 3.70
N ASP A 75 -2.64 -2.38 2.58
CA ASP A 75 -1.59 -1.88 1.67
C ASP A 75 -0.65 -0.91 2.39
N PHE A 76 -1.18 0.08 3.12
CA PHE A 76 -0.33 1.04 3.82
C PHE A 76 -0.79 1.38 5.23
N VAL A 77 0.18 1.35 6.14
CA VAL A 77 0.15 1.97 7.47
C VAL A 77 1.03 3.21 7.41
N CYS A 78 0.41 4.38 7.47
CA CYS A 78 1.04 5.67 7.33
C CYS A 78 1.16 6.34 8.69
N LYS A 79 2.39 6.58 9.14
CA LYS A 79 2.66 7.16 10.45
C LYS A 79 3.26 8.56 10.34
N LYS A 80 2.69 9.48 11.11
CA LYS A 80 3.22 10.81 11.47
C LYS A 80 3.19 10.97 13.00
N PRO A 81 3.89 11.96 13.58
CA PRO A 81 3.82 12.21 15.01
C PRO A 81 2.37 12.31 15.49
N GLY A 82 1.97 11.44 16.43
CA GLY A 82 0.62 11.44 17.01
C GLY A 82 -0.51 10.95 16.08
N LYS A 83 -0.22 10.53 14.84
CA LYS A 83 -1.25 10.10 13.88
C LYS A 83 -0.83 8.86 13.10
N THR A 84 -1.67 7.83 13.15
CA THR A 84 -1.58 6.67 12.27
C THR A 84 -2.80 6.66 11.36
N THR A 85 -2.58 6.45 10.07
CA THR A 85 -3.63 6.35 9.06
C THR A 85 -3.41 5.07 8.27
N TYR A 86 -4.48 4.35 8.00
CA TYR A 86 -4.45 3.11 7.23
C TYR A 86 -5.03 3.43 5.85
N ILE A 87 -4.46 2.88 4.79
CA ILE A 87 -4.89 3.13 3.42
C ILE A 87 -4.93 1.78 2.71
N GLN A 88 -6.03 1.57 1.99
CA GLN A 88 -6.22 0.46 1.06
C GLN A 88 -6.40 1.07 -0.33
N VAL A 89 -5.65 0.57 -1.30
CA VAL A 89 -5.68 1.02 -2.69
C VAL A 89 -6.57 0.05 -3.48
N ALA A 90 -7.47 0.60 -4.28
CA ALA A 90 -8.44 -0.17 -5.05
C ALA A 90 -8.54 0.38 -6.46
N GLN A 91 -8.37 -0.47 -7.47
CA GLN A 91 -8.43 -0.03 -8.87
C GLN A 91 -9.86 0.38 -9.30
N SER A 92 -10.89 -0.17 -8.67
CA SER A 92 -12.29 0.22 -8.92
C SER A 92 -13.20 -0.10 -7.73
N ILE A 93 -13.80 0.96 -7.16
CA ILE A 93 -14.87 0.88 -6.15
C ILE A 93 -16.25 0.63 -6.82
N MET A 94 -16.31 0.66 -8.16
CA MET A 94 -17.54 0.56 -8.95
C MET A 94 -17.87 -0.85 -9.43
N ASP A 95 -16.96 -1.82 -9.28
CA ASP A 95 -17.25 -3.22 -9.58
C ASP A 95 -17.96 -3.87 -8.36
N PRO A 96 -19.23 -4.32 -8.50
CA PRO A 96 -20.00 -4.88 -7.39
C PRO A 96 -19.33 -6.08 -6.69
N ASN A 97 -18.53 -6.87 -7.41
CA ASN A 97 -17.82 -8.02 -6.85
C ASN A 97 -16.62 -7.62 -5.98
N THR A 98 -15.97 -6.50 -6.32
CA THR A 98 -14.83 -5.93 -5.58
C THR A 98 -15.32 -5.24 -4.31
N ARG A 99 -16.50 -4.61 -4.40
CA ARG A 99 -17.17 -3.90 -3.33
C ARG A 99 -17.46 -4.76 -2.10
N ASP A 100 -17.97 -5.98 -2.25
CA ASP A 100 -18.32 -6.83 -1.09
C ASP A 100 -17.09 -7.36 -0.33
N ARG A 101 -15.98 -7.64 -1.04
CA ARG A 101 -14.70 -8.01 -0.40
C ARG A 101 -14.06 -6.83 0.31
N GLU A 102 -14.05 -5.65 -0.31
CA GLU A 102 -13.51 -4.43 0.29
C GLU A 102 -14.34 -3.95 1.49
N ILE A 103 -15.67 -4.10 1.43
CA ILE A 103 -16.59 -3.78 2.56
C ILE A 103 -16.43 -4.77 3.72
N THR A 104 -16.16 -6.05 3.45
CA THR A 104 -15.86 -7.04 4.50
C THR A 104 -14.53 -6.72 5.20
N PHE A 105 -13.55 -6.19 4.45
CA PHE A 105 -12.30 -5.71 5.02
C PHE A 105 -12.49 -4.44 5.89
N LEU A 106 -13.33 -3.51 5.41
CA LEU A 106 -13.76 -2.30 6.13
C LEU A 106 -14.41 -2.61 7.49
N SER A 107 -15.24 -3.66 7.59
CA SER A 107 -15.94 -4.04 8.82
C SER A 107 -15.04 -4.70 9.86
N ILE A 108 -13.96 -5.36 9.44
CA ILE A 108 -12.99 -6.01 10.33
C ILE A 108 -12.09 -4.98 11.03
N ILE A 109 -11.78 -3.87 10.35
CA ILE A 109 -10.62 -3.05 10.71
C ILE A 109 -10.98 -1.85 11.60
N SER A 110 -12.22 -1.34 11.63
CA SER A 110 -12.67 -0.24 12.53
C SER A 110 -11.65 0.92 12.67
N LEU A 111 -10.92 1.24 11.60
CA LEU A 111 -9.88 2.27 11.61
C LEU A 111 -10.37 3.54 10.92
N HIS A 112 -10.48 4.59 11.72
CA HIS A 112 -10.85 5.94 11.29
C HIS A 112 -9.61 6.72 10.80
N PRO A 113 -9.65 7.45 9.67
CA PRO A 113 -10.35 7.13 8.42
C PRO A 113 -9.41 6.38 7.45
N LEU A 114 -9.88 5.28 6.85
CA LEU A 114 -9.28 4.78 5.61
C LEU A 114 -9.67 5.71 4.45
N LEU A 115 -8.69 6.07 3.63
CA LEU A 115 -8.92 6.80 2.37
C LEU A 115 -8.80 5.80 1.23
N PHE A 116 -9.85 5.67 0.41
CA PHE A 116 -9.76 5.00 -0.88
C PHE A 116 -9.16 5.98 -1.89
N ILE A 117 -8.12 5.54 -2.59
CA ILE A 117 -7.48 6.25 -3.69
C ILE A 117 -7.50 5.34 -4.91
#